data_AF-J9FN63-F1
#
_entry.id   AF-J9FN63-F1
#
_cell.length_a   1.000
_cell.length_b   1.000
_cell.length_c   1.000
_cell.angle_alpha   90.00
_cell.angle_beta   90.00
_cell.angle_gamma   90.00
#
_symmetry.space_group_name_H-M   'P 1'
#
loop_
_entity.id
_entity.type
_entity.pdbx_description
1 polymer ?
#
loop_
_entity_poly.entity_id
_entity_poly.type
_entity_poly.pdbx_seq_one_letter_code
_entity_poly.pdbx_strand_id
1 'polypeptide(L)'
;MASNDGKTRPPRPNEFHYRCNHLYMAASLLCSQSSGNSGLETLSKIYLREMKELCSVEMVRLEKDFGRTICKRCKNIFVARLDGTQSITVKLNRKKQMIRTCLSCGAKKRFARNSTYLSRNERNQHQIEIEGQQQQVQSEKVHRMFPSSD
;
A
#
# COMPACT_ATOMS: atom_id res chain seq x y z
N MET A 1 -29.55 32.50 1.64
CA MET A 1 -29.27 31.09 1.97
C MET A 1 -28.14 30.64 1.06
N ALA A 2 -26.89 30.71 1.52
CA ALA A 2 -25.72 30.35 0.72
C ALA A 2 -25.49 28.84 0.85
N SER A 3 -25.60 28.13 -0.27
CA SER A 3 -25.29 26.71 -0.39
C SER A 3 -23.79 26.50 -0.15
N ASN A 4 -23.45 25.89 0.98
CA ASN A 4 -22.10 25.42 1.24
C ASN A 4 -21.87 24.16 0.37
N ASP A 5 -21.41 24.36 -0.86
CA ASP A 5 -20.80 23.31 -1.67
C ASP A 5 -19.47 22.89 -1.04
N GLY A 6 -19.57 22.09 0.01
CA GLY A 6 -18.45 21.44 0.68
C GLY A 6 -17.83 20.36 -0.20
N LYS A 7 -17.26 20.72 -1.36
CA LYS A 7 -16.28 19.89 -2.07
C LYS A 7 -15.05 19.78 -1.18
N THR A 8 -15.10 18.87 -0.21
CA THR A 8 -13.93 18.52 0.60
C THR A 8 -12.93 17.88 -0.35
N ARG A 9 -11.93 18.68 -0.78
CA ARG A 9 -10.81 18.15 -1.58
C ARG A 9 -10.21 16.98 -0.80
N PRO A 10 -9.86 15.86 -1.46
CA PRO A 10 -9.24 14.75 -0.76
C PRO A 10 -8.02 15.30 0.01
N PRO A 11 -7.84 14.91 1.29
CA PRO A 11 -6.73 15.40 2.08
C PRO A 11 -5.44 15.10 1.33
N ARG A 12 -4.71 16.16 0.95
CA ARG A 12 -3.43 15.99 0.26
C ARG A 12 -2.51 15.19 1.18
N PRO A 13 -1.75 14.21 0.66
CA PRO A 13 -0.75 13.52 1.47
C PRO A 13 0.16 14.57 2.09
N ASN A 14 0.31 14.54 3.42
CA ASN A 14 1.23 15.46 4.08
C ASN A 14 2.68 15.12 3.70
N GLU A 15 3.62 16.02 3.96
CA GLU A 15 5.04 15.82 3.65
C GLU A 15 5.59 14.47 4.16
N PHE A 16 5.13 14.03 5.33
CA PHE A 16 5.55 12.76 5.93
C PHE A 16 5.10 11.53 5.14
N HIS A 17 3.93 11.57 4.48
CA HIS A 17 3.51 10.50 3.57
C HIS A 17 4.47 10.41 2.36
N TYR A 18 4.87 11.56 1.79
CA TYR A 18 5.85 11.59 0.70
C TYR A 18 7.22 11.07 1.14
N ARG A 19 7.69 11.47 2.33
CA ARG A 19 8.95 10.98 2.90
C ARG A 19 8.89 9.46 3.16
N CYS A 20 7.80 8.96 3.74
CA CYS A 20 7.60 7.51 3.92
C CYS A 20 7.65 6.77 2.59
N ASN A 21 6.94 7.27 1.58
CA ASN A 21 6.90 6.67 0.26
C ASN A 21 8.29 6.66 -0.39
N HIS A 22 9.02 7.78 -0.32
CA HIS A 22 10.38 7.87 -0.84
C HIS A 22 11.31 6.83 -0.21
N LEU A 23 11.32 6.73 1.13
CA LEU A 23 12.14 5.76 1.86
C LEU A 23 11.78 4.31 1.50
N TYR A 24 10.48 4.01 1.34
CA TYR A 24 10.04 2.69 0.90
C TYR A 24 10.48 2.36 -0.53
N MET A 25 10.37 3.31 -1.46
CA MET A 25 10.74 3.11 -2.85
C MET A 25 12.26 2.93 -2.99
N ALA A 26 13.06 3.74 -2.29
CA ALA A 26 14.51 3.59 -2.23
C ALA A 26 14.90 2.20 -1.69
N ALA A 27 14.29 1.78 -0.58
CA ALA A 27 14.53 0.45 -0.02
C ALA A 27 14.16 -0.69 -1.00
N SER A 28 13.05 -0.54 -1.72
CA SER A 28 12.57 -1.51 -2.70
C SER A 28 13.54 -1.66 -3.87
N LEU A 29 14.01 -0.53 -4.41
CA LEU A 29 14.97 -0.50 -5.51
C LEU A 29 16.31 -1.13 -5.13
N LEU A 30 16.85 -0.77 -3.96
CA LEU A 30 18.12 -1.33 -3.48
C LEU A 30 18.01 -2.83 -3.24
N CYS A 31 16.87 -3.30 -2.73
CA CYS A 31 16.67 -4.73 -2.51
C CYS A 31 16.50 -5.49 -3.82
N SER A 32 15.81 -4.93 -4.83
CA SER A 32 15.59 -5.60 -6.11
C SER A 32 16.88 -5.74 -6.93
N GLN A 33 17.82 -4.80 -6.76
CA GLN A 33 19.17 -4.83 -7.35
C GLN A 33 20.18 -5.67 -6.56
N SER A 34 19.85 -6.09 -5.33
CA SER A 34 20.76 -6.87 -4.50
C SER A 34 20.84 -8.32 -4.97
N SER A 35 22.06 -8.78 -5.27
CA SER A 35 22.39 -10.21 -5.39
C SER A 35 22.87 -10.75 -4.04
N GLY A 36 22.05 -11.57 -3.38
CA GLY A 36 22.39 -12.16 -2.07
C GLY A 36 22.57 -11.16 -0.91
N ASN A 37 23.40 -11.52 0.08
CA ASN A 37 23.69 -10.73 1.30
C ASN A 37 24.61 -9.52 1.02
N SER A 38 24.28 -8.71 0.02
CA SER A 38 25.09 -7.57 -0.38
C SER A 38 24.88 -6.35 0.53
N GLY A 39 25.79 -5.36 0.44
CA GLY A 39 25.62 -4.07 1.11
C GLY A 39 24.31 -3.36 0.76
N LEU A 40 23.76 -3.59 -0.45
CA LEU A 40 22.48 -3.04 -0.89
C LEU A 40 21.30 -3.58 -0.06
N GLU A 41 21.33 -4.87 0.33
CA GLU A 41 20.31 -5.43 1.22
C GLU A 41 20.38 -4.78 2.61
N THR A 42 21.58 -4.51 3.12
CA THR A 42 21.77 -3.81 4.39
C THR A 42 21.26 -2.37 4.33
N LEU A 43 21.59 -1.63 3.26
CA LEU A 43 21.08 -0.28 3.03
C LEU A 43 19.55 -0.25 2.93
N SER A 44 18.96 -1.21 2.20
CA SER A 44 17.50 -1.35 2.11
C SER A 44 16.85 -1.50 3.49
N LYS A 45 17.43 -2.32 4.39
CA LYS A 45 16.95 -2.48 5.76
C LYS A 45 17.07 -1.20 6.60
N ILE A 46 18.10 -0.39 6.36
CA ILE A 46 18.29 0.92 7.01
C ILE A 46 17.17 1.87 6.58
N TYR A 47 16.92 2.03 5.28
CA TYR A 47 15.82 2.87 4.78
C TYR A 47 14.46 2.48 5.38
N LEU A 48 14.18 1.18 5.53
CA LEU A 48 12.94 0.72 6.16
C LEU A 48 12.89 0.92 7.66
N ARG A 49 14.04 0.97 8.34
CA ARG A 49 14.12 1.36 9.75
C ARG A 49 13.79 2.84 9.90
N GLU A 50 14.42 3.71 9.11
CA GLU A 50 14.15 5.14 9.10
C GLU A 50 12.69 5.45 8.76
N MET A 51 12.13 4.76 7.76
CA MET A 51 10.70 4.89 7.42
C MET A 51 9.81 4.53 8.61
N LYS A 52 10.13 3.46 9.34
CA LYS A 52 9.35 3.02 10.51
C LYS A 52 9.48 3.98 11.68
N GLU A 53 10.67 4.55 11.89
CA GLU A 53 10.92 5.57 12.89
C GLU A 53 10.11 6.83 12.58
N LEU A 54 10.17 7.31 11.34
CA LEU A 54 9.40 8.46 10.88
C LEU A 54 7.89 8.25 11.04
N CYS A 55 7.37 7.05 10.72
CA CYS A 55 5.96 6.75 11.00
C CYS A 55 5.61 6.80 12.50
N SER A 56 6.54 6.42 13.37
CA SER A 56 6.34 6.40 14.82
C SER A 56 6.35 7.81 15.41
N VAL A 57 7.35 8.62 15.04
CA VAL A 57 7.52 10.00 15.51
C VAL A 57 6.38 10.89 15.02
N GLU A 58 6.04 10.80 13.73
CA GLU A 58 5.06 11.68 13.09
C GLU A 58 3.63 11.15 13.18
N MET A 59 3.42 10.07 13.94
CA MET A 59 2.13 9.38 14.08
C MET A 59 1.47 9.05 12.73
N VAL A 60 2.27 8.80 11.69
CA VAL A 60 1.78 8.43 10.36
C VAL A 60 1.39 6.96 10.35
N ARG A 61 0.12 6.70 10.06
CA ARG A 61 -0.39 5.34 9.93
C ARG A 61 0.02 4.76 8.57
N LEU A 62 1.05 3.91 8.58
CA LEU A 62 1.47 3.20 7.38
C LEU A 62 0.34 2.37 6.77
N GLU A 63 0.20 2.43 5.45
CA GLU A 63 -0.75 1.60 4.72
C GLU A 63 -0.48 0.12 4.94
N LYS A 64 -1.55 -0.68 4.97
CA LYS A 64 -1.45 -2.10 5.27
C LYS A 64 -0.58 -2.83 4.24
N ASP A 65 -0.58 -2.41 2.99
CA ASP A 65 0.17 -3.07 1.91
C ASP A 65 1.68 -2.90 2.04
N PHE A 66 2.16 -1.69 2.33
CA PHE A 66 3.56 -1.49 2.73
C PHE A 66 3.92 -2.33 3.97
N GLY A 67 3.04 -2.32 4.96
CA GLY A 67 3.21 -3.13 6.17
C GLY A 67 3.29 -4.63 5.89
N ARG A 68 2.65 -5.14 4.83
CA ARG A 68 2.63 -6.57 4.44
C ARG A 68 3.93 -6.98 3.76
N THR A 69 4.58 -6.10 3.00
CA THR A 69 5.83 -6.38 2.27
C THR A 69 7.09 -6.29 3.13
N ILE A 70 7.04 -5.77 4.36
CA ILE A 70 8.23 -5.61 5.20
C ILE A 70 8.31 -6.64 6.32
N CYS A 71 9.41 -7.35 6.49
CA CYS A 71 9.61 -8.27 7.61
C CYS A 71 9.50 -7.52 8.96
N LYS A 72 8.65 -8.03 9.87
CA LYS A 72 8.43 -7.39 11.18
C LYS A 72 9.69 -7.34 12.06
N ARG A 73 10.58 -8.31 11.91
CA ARG A 73 11.79 -8.51 12.73
C ARG A 73 13.01 -7.84 12.09
N CYS A 74 13.52 -8.37 10.98
CA CYS A 74 14.78 -7.91 10.38
C CYS A 74 14.63 -6.77 9.37
N LYS A 75 13.41 -6.27 9.14
CA LYS A 75 13.09 -5.23 8.14
C LYS A 75 13.47 -5.57 6.70
N ASN A 76 13.77 -6.84 6.39
CA ASN A 76 13.94 -7.24 4.98
C ASN A 76 12.63 -7.05 4.21
N ILE A 77 12.71 -6.57 2.98
CA ILE A 77 11.55 -6.30 2.12
C ILE A 77 11.29 -7.46 1.16
N PHE A 78 10.01 -7.73 0.94
CA PHE A 78 9.51 -8.81 0.09
C PHE A 78 9.16 -8.25 -1.29
N VAL A 79 10.17 -8.00 -2.11
CA VAL A 79 10.07 -7.59 -3.51
C VAL A 79 10.73 -8.62 -4.42
N ALA A 80 10.34 -8.62 -5.70
CA ALA A 80 11.03 -9.40 -6.71
C ALA A 80 12.47 -8.87 -6.88
N ARG A 81 13.43 -9.79 -7.00
CA ARG A 81 14.84 -9.49 -7.25
C ARG A 81 15.18 -9.87 -8.69
N LEU A 82 16.11 -9.13 -9.29
CA LEU A 82 16.53 -9.34 -10.69
C LEU A 82 17.18 -10.71 -10.91
N ASP A 83 17.87 -11.23 -9.88
CA ASP A 83 18.53 -12.53 -9.89
C ASP A 83 17.57 -13.71 -9.60
N GLY A 84 16.27 -13.44 -9.44
CA GLY A 84 15.26 -14.45 -9.09
C GLY A 84 15.31 -14.91 -7.64
N THR A 85 16.19 -14.34 -6.80
CA THR A 85 16.30 -14.73 -5.40
C THR A 85 15.03 -14.37 -4.64
N GLN A 86 14.46 -15.35 -3.94
CA GLN A 86 13.28 -15.13 -3.10
C GLN A 86 13.69 -14.68 -1.69
N SER A 87 13.03 -13.65 -1.16
CA SER A 87 13.21 -13.20 0.23
C SER A 87 12.14 -13.73 1.20
N ILE A 88 11.16 -14.44 0.65
CA ILE A 88 9.95 -14.90 1.34
C ILE A 88 9.47 -16.24 0.78
N THR A 89 8.95 -17.09 1.66
CA THR A 89 8.11 -18.24 1.27
C THR A 89 6.67 -18.03 1.70
N VAL A 90 5.73 -18.42 0.84
CA VAL A 90 4.28 -18.35 1.10
C VAL A 90 3.71 -19.77 1.16
N LYS A 91 2.99 -20.10 2.26
CA LYS A 91 2.33 -21.40 2.44
C LYS A 91 0.94 -21.21 3.06
N LEU A 92 -0.02 -22.07 2.71
CA LEU A 92 -1.29 -22.16 3.42
C LEU A 92 -1.17 -23.14 4.60
N ASN A 93 -1.75 -22.80 5.75
CA ASN A 93 -1.86 -23.74 6.85
C ASN A 93 -3.16 -24.53 6.82
N ARG A 94 -3.30 -25.50 7.75
CA ARG A 94 -4.54 -26.30 7.93
C ARG A 94 -5.80 -25.45 8.16
N LYS A 95 -5.65 -24.25 8.72
CA LYS A 95 -6.74 -23.26 8.92
C LYS A 95 -6.98 -22.36 7.69
N LYS A 96 -6.43 -22.69 6.52
CA LYS A 96 -6.49 -21.92 5.27
C LYS A 96 -5.98 -20.47 5.40
N GLN A 97 -5.10 -20.19 6.36
CA GLN A 97 -4.43 -18.91 6.51
C GLN A 97 -3.16 -18.86 5.65
N MET A 98 -2.93 -17.73 4.99
CA MET A 98 -1.69 -17.48 4.27
C MET A 98 -0.57 -17.14 5.26
N ILE A 99 0.46 -17.97 5.29
CA ILE A 99 1.67 -17.75 6.08
C ILE A 99 2.76 -17.26 5.15
N ARG A 100 3.26 -16.06 5.43
CA ARG A 100 4.44 -15.46 4.82
C ARG A 100 5.62 -15.63 5.77
N THR A 101 6.68 -16.33 5.35
CA THR A 101 7.88 -16.59 6.16
C THR A 101 9.07 -15.88 5.54
N CYS A 102 9.73 -15.01 6.31
CA CYS A 102 10.96 -14.35 5.89
C CYS A 102 12.11 -15.36 5.81
N LEU A 103 12.78 -15.43 4.66
CA LEU A 103 13.91 -16.35 4.47
C LEU A 103 15.20 -15.88 5.16
N SER A 104 15.33 -14.59 5.46
CA SER A 104 16.50 -14.05 6.16
C SER A 104 16.51 -14.30 7.68
N CYS A 105 15.34 -14.35 8.35
CA CYS A 105 15.28 -14.44 9.82
C CYS A 105 14.20 -15.39 10.38
N GLY A 106 13.46 -16.08 9.52
CA GLY A 106 12.41 -17.04 9.89
C GLY A 106 11.12 -16.42 10.46
N ALA A 107 11.03 -15.09 10.58
CA ALA A 107 9.83 -14.45 11.11
C ALA A 107 8.61 -14.71 10.23
N LYS A 108 7.49 -15.07 10.87
CA LYS A 108 6.22 -15.41 10.20
C LYS A 108 5.18 -14.32 10.35
N LYS A 109 4.47 -14.00 9.26
CA LYS A 109 3.21 -13.26 9.25
C LYS A 109 2.09 -14.21 8.81
N ARG A 110 0.94 -14.10 9.45
CA ARG A 110 -0.24 -14.92 9.18
C ARG A 110 -1.37 -14.00 8.75
N PHE A 111 -2.00 -14.30 7.63
CA PHE A 111 -3.13 -13.55 7.09
C PHE A 111 -4.33 -14.48 6.99
N ALA A 112 -5.44 -14.08 7.59
CA ALA A 112 -6.71 -14.75 7.37
C ALA A 112 -7.11 -14.59 5.90
N ARG A 113 -7.60 -15.66 5.28
CA ARG A 113 -8.18 -15.61 3.95
C ARG A 113 -9.66 -15.24 4.10
N ASN A 114 -9.99 -14.00 3.80
CA ASN A 114 -11.36 -13.53 3.73
C ASN A 114 -11.56 -12.78 2.41
N SER A 115 -12.31 -13.38 1.48
CA SER A 115 -12.55 -12.82 0.15
C SER A 115 -13.53 -11.65 0.16
N THR A 116 -14.34 -11.49 1.22
CA THR A 116 -15.28 -10.37 1.37
C THR A 116 -14.71 -9.24 2.22
N TYR A 117 -13.49 -9.39 2.74
CA TYR A 117 -12.88 -8.36 3.57
C TYR A 117 -12.25 -7.26 2.72
N LEU A 118 -12.74 -6.04 2.92
CA LEU A 118 -12.11 -4.81 2.48
C LEU A 118 -11.58 -4.04 3.70
N SER A 119 -10.34 -3.53 3.60
CA SER A 119 -9.79 -2.56 4.54
C SER A 119 -10.54 -1.23 4.49
N ARG A 120 -10.37 -0.38 5.51
CA ARG A 120 -11.02 0.95 5.54
C ARG A 120 -10.71 1.77 4.29
N ASN A 121 -9.44 1.75 3.85
CA ASN A 121 -9.02 2.49 2.66
C ASN A 121 -9.66 1.91 1.39
N GLU A 122 -9.66 0.59 1.24
CA GLU A 122 -10.31 -0.09 0.10
C GLU A 122 -11.83 0.18 0.07
N ARG A 123 -12.51 0.19 1.24
CA ARG A 123 -13.94 0.55 1.31
C ARG A 123 -14.19 1.98 0.89
N ASN A 124 -13.39 2.93 1.38
CA ASN A 124 -13.50 4.33 1.01
C ASN A 124 -13.28 4.52 -0.50
N GLN A 125 -12.25 3.87 -1.06
CA GLN A 125 -11.95 3.92 -2.48
C GLN A 125 -13.12 3.36 -3.31
N HIS A 126 -13.66 2.21 -2.92
CA HIS A 126 -14.80 1.59 -3.58
C HIS A 126 -16.06 2.48 -3.51
N GLN A 127 -16.26 3.21 -2.41
CA GLN A 127 -17.36 4.17 -2.29
C GLN A 127 -17.19 5.35 -3.24
N ILE A 128 -15.98 5.93 -3.31
CA ILE A 128 -15.66 7.05 -4.23
C ILE A 128 -15.89 6.61 -5.68
N GLU A 129 -15.49 5.40 -6.05
CA GLU A 129 -15.69 4.85 -7.39
C GLU A 129 -17.17 4.70 -7.74
N ILE A 130 -17.98 4.18 -6.81
CA ILE A 130 -19.44 4.07 -6.98
C ILE A 130 -20.07 5.46 -7.16
N GLU A 131 -19.70 6.43 -6.32
CA GLU A 131 -20.23 7.80 -6.40
C GLU A 131 -19.84 8.47 -7.73
N GLY A 132 -18.61 8.26 -8.20
CA GLY A 132 -18.14 8.75 -9.50
C GLY A 132 -18.92 8.15 -10.69
N GLN A 133 -19.19 6.85 -10.66
CA GLN A 133 -19.99 6.18 -11.70
C GLN A 133 -21.45 6.67 -11.71
N GLN A 134 -22.05 6.88 -10.54
CA GLN A 134 -23.42 7.40 -10.45
C GLN A 134 -23.53 8.84 -10.99
N GLN A 135 -22.52 9.68 -10.75
CA GLN A 135 -22.47 11.04 -11.31
C GLN A 135 -22.31 11.02 -12.83
N GLN A 136 -21.48 10.14 -13.40
CA GLN A 136 -21.35 9.98 -14.85
C GLN A 136 -22.66 9.52 -15.51
N VAL A 137 -23.33 8.52 -14.93
CA VAL A 137 -24.61 8.02 -15.44
C VAL A 137 -25.70 9.10 -15.36
N GLN A 138 -25.70 9.93 -14.31
CA GLN A 138 -26.63 11.06 -14.20
C GLN A 138 -26.31 12.17 -15.21
N SER A 139 -25.03 12.54 -15.41
CA SER A 139 -24.65 13.54 -16.41
C SER A 139 -24.95 13.11 -17.84
N GLU A 140 -24.76 11.82 -18.17
CA GLU A 140 -25.12 11.27 -19.48
C GLU A 140 -26.64 11.27 -19.70
N LYS A 141 -27.43 10.96 -18.67
CA LYS A 141 -28.90 11.06 -18.76
C LYS A 141 -29.34 12.51 -18.98
N VAL A 142 -28.76 13.47 -18.27
CA VAL A 142 -29.06 14.90 -18.45
C VAL A 142 -28.68 15.36 -19.87
N HIS A 143 -27.50 14.97 -20.37
CA HIS A 143 -27.07 15.29 -21.73
C HIS A 143 -27.97 14.68 -22.82
N ARG A 144 -28.47 13.45 -22.64
CA ARG A 144 -29.44 12.84 -23.55
C ARG A 144 -30.82 13.51 -23.50
N MET A 145 -31.23 14.02 -22.35
CA MET A 145 -32.53 14.68 -22.18
C MET A 145 -32.54 16.12 -22.70
N PHE A 146 -31.39 16.81 -22.68
CA PHE A 146 -31.21 18.16 -23.20
C PHE A 146 -29.95 18.19 -24.08
N PRO A 147 -30.03 17.73 -25.33
CA PRO A 147 -28.92 17.88 -26.26
C PRO A 147 -28.70 19.37 -26.50
N SER A 148 -27.48 19.84 -26.29
CA SER A 148 -27.08 21.21 -26.60
C SER A 148 -27.41 21.48 -28.07
N SER A 149 -28.28 22.47 -28.33
CA SER A 149 -28.52 22.96 -29.68
C SER A 149 -27.36 23.90 -30.05
N ASP A 150 -26.64 23.58 -31.12
CA ASP A 150 -25.70 24.52 -31.77
C ASP A 150 -26.45 25.74 -32.34
#